data_AF-A0A969TXN0-F1
#
_entry.id   AF-A0A969TXN0-F1
#
_cell.length_a   1.000
_cell.length_b   1.000
_cell.length_c   1.000
_cell.angle_alpha   90.00
_cell.angle_beta   90.00
_cell.angle_gamma   90.00
#
_symmetry.space_group_name_H-M   'P 1'
#
loop_
_entity.id
_entity.type
_entity.pdbx_description
1 polymer ?
#
loop_
_entity_poly.entity_id
_entity_poly.type
_entity_poly.pdbx_seq_one_letter_code
_entity_poly.pdbx_strand_id
1 'polypeptide(L)'
;MTTAASVYKSPAAHQTMMDFYDSRLAKWPIPYETRFVETRHGRTHVIVCGQADAPPLMIFHGWGANASAIYLEYDLVRLGQSFRLYLPDTIGQTGRSAPNRPVKDGPAYSE
;
A
#
# COMPACT_ATOMS: atom_id res chain seq x y z
N MET A 1 -25.35 9.39 1.11
CA MET A 1 -24.19 8.54 0.80
C MET A 1 -23.39 9.23 -0.28
N THR A 2 -22.30 9.91 0.07
CA THR A 2 -21.46 10.61 -0.90
C THR A 2 -20.69 9.56 -1.69
N THR A 3 -20.94 9.45 -2.99
CA THR A 3 -20.19 8.56 -3.88
C THR A 3 -18.72 8.96 -3.77
N ALA A 4 -17.88 8.10 -3.18
CA ALA A 4 -16.46 8.38 -3.05
C ALA A 4 -15.90 8.61 -4.47
N ALA A 5 -15.29 9.77 -4.70
CA ALA A 5 -14.63 10.05 -5.96
C ALA A 5 -13.57 8.98 -6.20
N SER A 6 -13.65 8.29 -7.34
CA SER A 6 -12.66 7.28 -7.72
C SER A 6 -11.29 7.93 -7.91
N VAL A 7 -10.25 7.36 -7.32
CA VAL A 7 -8.85 7.75 -7.59
C VAL A 7 -8.40 7.37 -9.01
N TYR A 8 -9.19 6.55 -9.70
CA TYR A 8 -8.96 6.12 -11.08
C TYR A 8 -9.90 6.83 -12.05
N LYS A 9 -9.37 7.13 -13.24
CA LYS A 9 -10.12 7.78 -14.34
C LYS A 9 -11.27 6.94 -14.89
N SER A 10 -11.15 5.60 -14.81
CA SER A 10 -12.17 4.66 -15.27
C SER A 10 -11.96 3.28 -14.62
N PRO A 11 -12.97 2.39 -14.66
CA PRO A 11 -12.80 1.00 -14.23
C PRO A 11 -11.69 0.25 -14.97
N ALA A 12 -11.52 0.51 -16.28
CA ALA A 12 -10.44 -0.09 -17.07
C ALA A 12 -9.06 0.37 -16.59
N ALA A 13 -8.90 1.67 -16.27
CA ALA A 13 -7.65 2.19 -15.72
C ALA A 13 -7.34 1.62 -14.32
N HIS A 14 -8.37 1.37 -13.50
CA HIS A 14 -8.22 0.65 -12.25
C HIS A 14 -7.72 -0.77 -12.48
N GLN A 15 -8.32 -1.52 -13.41
CA GLN A 15 -7.89 -2.87 -13.74
C GLN A 15 -6.44 -2.90 -14.22
N THR A 16 -6.05 -2.02 -15.15
CA THR A 16 -4.65 -1.91 -15.60
C THR A 16 -3.68 -1.67 -14.44
N MET A 17 -4.07 -0.86 -13.44
CA MET A 17 -3.24 -0.66 -12.26
C MET A 17 -3.17 -1.92 -11.37
N MET A 18 -4.27 -2.67 -11.24
CA MET A 18 -4.27 -3.93 -10.49
C MET A 18 -3.40 -4.99 -11.16
N ASP A 19 -3.47 -5.11 -12.49
CA ASP A 19 -2.61 -6.01 -13.25
C ASP A 19 -1.13 -5.65 -13.09
N PHE A 20 -0.82 -4.34 -13.10
CA PHE A 20 0.53 -3.86 -12.80
C PHE A 20 0.95 -4.24 -11.36
N TYR A 21 0.08 -4.03 -10.38
CA TYR A 21 0.32 -4.40 -8.98
C TYR A 21 0.64 -5.89 -8.86
N ASP A 22 -0.18 -6.76 -9.45
CA ASP A 22 0.03 -8.21 -9.46
C ASP A 22 1.35 -8.59 -10.13
N SER A 23 1.70 -7.93 -11.24
CA SER A 23 2.96 -8.18 -11.94
C SER A 23 4.20 -7.82 -11.10
N ARG A 24 4.09 -6.79 -10.25
CA ARG A 24 5.15 -6.38 -9.31
C ARG A 24 5.25 -7.37 -8.16
N LEU A 25 4.11 -7.79 -7.59
CA LEU A 25 4.05 -8.79 -6.53
C LEU A 25 4.55 -10.18 -6.97
N ALA A 26 4.32 -10.56 -8.23
CA ALA A 26 4.86 -11.80 -8.80
C ALA A 26 6.40 -11.82 -8.84
N LYS A 27 7.03 -10.64 -8.80
CA LYS A 27 8.49 -10.45 -8.81
C LYS A 27 9.01 -9.89 -7.48
N TRP A 28 8.21 -10.00 -6.41
CA TRP A 28 8.60 -9.47 -5.10
C TRP A 28 9.88 -10.17 -4.61
N PRO A 29 10.88 -9.43 -4.08
CA PRO A 29 12.23 -9.95 -3.91
C PRO A 29 12.41 -10.91 -2.72
N ILE A 30 11.41 -11.01 -1.83
CA ILE A 30 11.42 -11.88 -0.64
C ILE A 30 10.02 -12.47 -0.39
N PRO A 31 9.88 -13.54 0.42
CA PRO A 31 8.57 -14.02 0.82
C PRO A 31 7.73 -12.92 1.46
N TYR A 32 6.47 -12.84 1.05
CA TYR A 32 5.52 -11.86 1.57
C TYR A 32 4.14 -12.49 1.76
N GLU A 33 3.36 -11.86 2.61
CA GLU A 33 1.93 -12.04 2.70
C GLU A 33 1.25 -10.67 2.49
N THR A 34 -0.06 -10.71 2.25
CA THR A 34 -0.86 -9.49 2.23
C THR A 34 -2.00 -9.61 3.21
N ARG A 35 -2.41 -8.48 3.79
CA ARG A 35 -3.60 -8.42 4.63
C ARG A 35 -4.32 -7.09 4.45
N PHE A 36 -5.57 -7.11 4.84
CA PHE A 36 -6.36 -5.90 4.98
C PHE A 36 -6.55 -5.58 6.46
N VAL A 37 -6.40 -4.30 6.80
CA VAL A 37 -6.62 -3.76 8.14
C VAL A 37 -7.76 -2.77 8.08
N GLU A 38 -8.77 -2.94 8.94
CA GLU A 38 -9.86 -1.97 9.07
C GLU A 38 -9.36 -0.73 9.81
N THR A 39 -9.64 0.45 9.26
CA THR A 39 -9.33 1.73 9.88
C THR A 39 -10.56 2.64 9.83
N ARG A 40 -10.59 3.70 10.64
CA ARG A 40 -11.67 4.70 10.58
C ARG A 40 -11.82 5.40 9.23
N HIS A 41 -10.78 5.37 8.38
CA HIS A 41 -10.83 6.00 7.05
C HIS A 41 -11.19 5.01 5.94
N GLY A 42 -11.17 3.70 6.23
CA GLY A 42 -11.46 2.62 5.29
C GLY A 42 -10.46 1.49 5.38
N ARG A 43 -10.70 0.44 4.58
CA ARG A 43 -9.87 -0.76 4.58
C ARG A 43 -8.50 -0.49 3.93
N THR A 44 -7.41 -0.70 4.67
CA THR A 44 -6.04 -0.47 4.22
C THR A 44 -5.39 -1.80 3.84
N HIS A 45 -4.84 -1.89 2.63
CA HIS A 45 -4.04 -3.03 2.19
C HIS A 45 -2.60 -2.88 2.68
N VAL A 46 -2.00 -3.97 3.15
CA VAL A 46 -0.62 -3.99 3.66
C VAL A 46 0.11 -5.20 3.10
N ILE A 47 1.25 -4.98 2.45
CA ILE A 47 2.23 -6.03 2.16
C ILE A 47 3.08 -6.22 3.41
N VAL A 48 3.30 -7.47 3.80
CA VAL A 48 4.08 -7.82 4.98
C VAL A 48 5.16 -8.80 4.59
N CYS A 49 6.40 -8.54 4.98
CA CYS A 49 7.53 -9.42 4.71
C CYS A 49 8.60 -9.33 5.82
N GLY A 50 9.58 -10.22 5.77
CA GLY A 50 10.60 -10.35 6.82
C GLY A 50 10.16 -11.22 8.01
N GLN A 51 11.05 -11.45 8.96
CA GLN A 51 10.81 -12.38 10.07
C GLN A 51 9.69 -11.90 11.01
N ALA A 52 8.77 -12.81 11.38
CA ALA A 52 7.57 -12.46 12.15
C ALA A 52 7.87 -11.83 13.51
N ASP A 53 8.91 -12.30 14.19
CA ASP A 53 9.29 -11.86 15.54
C ASP A 53 10.35 -10.74 15.54
N ALA A 54 10.75 -10.24 14.36
CA ALA A 54 11.69 -9.13 14.25
C ALA A 54 11.00 -7.78 14.57
N PRO A 55 11.76 -6.75 15.01
CA PRO A 55 11.20 -5.44 15.28
C PRO A 55 10.43 -4.88 14.07
N PRO A 56 9.26 -4.24 14.27
CA PRO A 56 8.45 -3.75 13.17
C PRO A 56 9.07 -2.53 12.51
N LEU A 57 9.01 -2.47 11.18
CA LEU A 57 9.38 -1.29 10.39
C LEU A 57 8.28 -0.99 9.36
N MET A 58 7.72 0.21 9.45
CA MET A 58 6.73 0.71 8.49
C MET A 58 7.45 1.40 7.33
N ILE A 59 7.11 1.05 6.09
CA ILE A 59 7.67 1.69 4.89
C ILE A 59 6.54 2.24 4.04
N PHE A 60 6.54 3.56 3.84
CA PHE A 60 5.52 4.25 3.05
C PHE A 60 6.04 4.57 1.65
N HIS A 61 5.22 4.32 0.64
CA HIS A 61 5.52 4.70 -0.74
C HIS A 61 5.38 6.22 -0.94
N GLY A 62 6.05 6.73 -1.97
CA GLY A 62 5.92 8.13 -2.38
C GLY A 62 4.53 8.44 -2.98
N TRP A 63 4.25 9.74 -3.12
CA TRP A 63 3.01 10.23 -3.74
C TRP A 63 2.86 9.73 -5.19
N GLY A 64 1.65 9.27 -5.55
CA GLY A 64 1.32 8.77 -6.88
C GLY A 64 1.76 7.32 -7.14
N ALA A 65 2.44 6.69 -6.18
CA ALA A 65 2.80 5.28 -6.20
C ALA A 65 1.87 4.45 -5.30
N ASN A 66 2.25 3.19 -5.09
CA ASN A 66 1.63 2.25 -4.17
C ASN A 66 2.71 1.34 -3.56
N ALA A 67 2.36 0.49 -2.59
CA ALA A 67 3.29 -0.36 -1.87
C ALA A 67 4.06 -1.34 -2.77
N SER A 68 3.48 -1.77 -3.90
CA SER A 68 4.16 -2.66 -4.87
C SER A 68 5.25 -1.96 -5.70
N ALA A 69 5.29 -0.62 -5.68
CA ALA A 69 6.12 0.23 -6.51
C ALA A 69 7.09 1.10 -5.69
N ILE A 70 7.62 0.58 -4.58
CA ILE A 70 8.51 1.34 -3.70
C ILE A 70 9.95 1.50 -4.22
N TYR A 71 10.33 0.79 -5.30
CA TYR A 71 11.66 0.85 -5.95
C TYR A 71 12.86 0.64 -5.02
N LEU A 72 12.71 -0.19 -3.97
CA LEU A 72 13.75 -0.51 -2.98
C LEU A 72 14.05 -2.02 -2.95
N GLU A 73 14.03 -2.71 -4.09
CA GLU A 73 14.06 -4.18 -4.13
C GLU A 73 15.24 -4.80 -3.36
N TYR A 74 16.45 -4.26 -3.51
CA TYR A 74 17.63 -4.72 -2.75
C TYR A 74 17.55 -4.39 -1.26
N ASP A 75 17.01 -3.23 -0.90
CA ASP A 75 16.89 -2.83 0.50
C ASP A 75 15.82 -3.66 1.21
N LEU A 76 14.73 -4.04 0.53
CA LEU A 76 13.71 -4.92 1.10
C LEU A 76 14.30 -6.27 1.53
N VAL A 77 15.23 -6.84 0.75
CA VAL A 77 15.92 -8.09 1.14
C VAL A 77 16.72 -7.87 2.43
N ARG A 78 17.54 -6.81 2.49
CA ARG A 78 18.39 -6.53 3.65
C ARG A 78 17.58 -6.17 4.89
N LEU A 79 16.58 -5.30 4.73
CA LEU A 79 15.70 -4.88 5.80
C LEU A 79 14.86 -6.05 6.31
N GLY A 80 14.37 -6.92 5.42
CA GLY A 80 13.60 -8.10 5.79
C GLY A 80 14.38 -9.16 6.59
N GLN A 81 15.72 -9.10 6.59
CA GLN A 81 16.57 -9.92 7.47
C GLN A 81 16.61 -9.39 8.91
N SER A 82 16.37 -8.10 9.12
CA SER A 82 16.52 -7.42 10.42
C SER A 82 15.21 -6.96 11.03
N PHE A 83 14.16 -6.81 10.22
CA PHE A 83 12.88 -6.20 10.60
C PHE A 83 11.70 -6.97 10.03
N ARG A 84 10.56 -6.89 10.73
CA ARG A 84 9.25 -7.23 10.16
C ARG A 84 8.73 -6.01 9.41
N LEU A 85 8.69 -6.08 8.09
CA LEU A 85 8.32 -4.96 7.24
C LEU A 85 6.81 -4.92 7.04
N TYR A 86 6.27 -3.71 7.09
CA TYR A 86 4.86 -3.40 6.82
C TYR A 86 4.79 -2.27 5.80
N LEU A 87 4.28 -2.57 4.62
CA LEU A 87 4.18 -1.63 3.51
C LEU A 87 2.70 -1.39 3.22
N PRO A 88 2.05 -0.42 3.89
CA PRO A 88 0.67 -0.07 3.61
C PRO A 88 0.54 0.70 2.29
N ASP A 89 -0.51 0.41 1.54
CA ASP A 89 -1.00 1.32 0.51
C ASP A 89 -1.67 2.51 1.20
N THR A 90 -1.16 3.71 0.97
CA THR A 90 -1.72 4.94 1.55
C THR A 90 -3.16 5.14 1.07
N ILE A 91 -4.08 5.39 1.99
CA ILE A 91 -5.51 5.50 1.66
C ILE A 91 -5.78 6.65 0.70
N GLY A 92 -6.68 6.44 -0.27
CA GLY A 92 -6.97 7.44 -1.30
C GLY A 92 -5.82 7.74 -2.27
N GLN A 93 -4.76 6.93 -2.30
CA GLN A 93 -3.76 6.87 -3.39
C GLN A 93 -4.07 5.70 -4.33
N THR A 94 -3.22 5.48 -5.33
CA THR A 94 -3.30 4.25 -6.14
C THR A 94 -2.90 3.06 -5.27
N GLY A 95 -3.47 1.88 -5.54
CA GLY A 95 -3.20 0.66 -4.77
C GLY A 95 -4.48 -0.08 -4.42
N ARG A 96 -4.39 -0.99 -3.44
CA ARG A 96 -5.50 -1.86 -3.03
C ARG A 96 -6.25 -1.36 -1.80
N SER A 97 -5.76 -0.30 -1.15
CA SER A 97 -6.49 0.40 -0.08
C SER A 97 -7.76 1.07 -0.60
N ALA A 98 -8.70 1.32 0.31
CA ALA A 98 -9.92 2.05 0.01
C ALA A 98 -9.61 3.43 -0.63
N PRO A 99 -10.47 3.91 -1.56
CA PRO A 99 -10.22 5.14 -2.31
C PRO A 99 -10.48 6.42 -1.50
N ASN A 100 -10.80 6.28 -0.21
CA ASN A 100 -11.15 7.36 0.70
C ASN A 100 -9.96 8.30 0.94
N ARG A 101 -9.84 9.35 0.14
CA ARG A 101 -8.84 10.40 0.33
C ARG A 101 -9.34 11.44 1.35
N PRO A 102 -8.65 11.65 2.48
CA PRO A 102 -8.97 12.75 3.38
C PRO A 102 -8.90 14.10 2.64
N VAL A 103 -9.84 15.00 2.95
CA VAL A 103 -9.83 16.36 2.41
C VAL A 103 -8.61 17.08 2.96
N LYS A 104 -7.79 17.68 2.08
CA LYS A 104 -6.49 18.30 2.41
C LYS A 104 -6.55 19.27 3.60
N ASP A 105 -7.58 20.11 3.62
CA ASP A 105 -7.75 21.14 4.66
C ASP A 105 -8.72 20.68 5.77
N GLY A 106 -9.09 19.40 5.77
CA GLY A 106 -9.96 18.78 6.77
C GLY A 106 -9.16 18.21 7.95
N PRO A 107 -9.81 18.02 9.12
CA PRO A 107 -9.15 17.51 10.32
C PRO A 107 -8.52 16.12 10.09
N ALA A 108 -9.13 15.30 9.24
CA ALA A 108 -8.68 13.94 8.90
C ALA A 108 -7.35 13.85 8.13
N TYR A 109 -6.81 14.95 7.61
CA TYR A 109 -5.60 14.92 6.76
C TYR A 109 -4.31 14.76 7.56
N SER A 110 -4.30 15.16 8.83
CA SER A 110 -3.10 15.19 9.69
C SER A 110 -3.26 14.41 10.99
N GLU A 111 -4.28 13.55 11.09
CA GLU A 111 -4.49 12.72 12.29
C GLU A 111 -3.59 11.48 12.34
#